data_AF-A0A847XZM0-F1
#
_entry.id   AF-A0A847XZM0-F1
#
_cell.length_a   1.000
_cell.length_b   1.000
_cell.length_c   1.000
_cell.angle_alpha   90.00
_cell.angle_beta   90.00
_cell.angle_gamma   90.00
#
_symmetry.space_group_name_H-M   'P 1'
#
loop_
_entity.id
_entity.type
_entity.pdbx_description
1 polymer ?
#
loop_
_entity_poly.entity_id
_entity_poly.type
_entity_poly.pdbx_seq_one_letter_code
_entity_poly.pdbx_strand_id
1 'polypeptide(L)'
;MSAPEYPLSAEVSAGQPTASAQYNNLRKDALTLGASPEDARTLGQFFTRFISGVRLEYLGSNRLRIPFITTNPPTLMIAGYMCQAQANVDLPSGCFSGAAAEWHIFARRNPGSTAFTLEVNTSPVEGTDQRLIGQCYWDGSSLNASSVHTYSAQGLGLPDFDSGWFAVGDGGLYTRSHNLGQAPRLVILLHANTSTPNPNDELALVNTVGITYGVSCLGWDSTNIYAHCGSFTGYGTIMSTRRNSGSGFWRLQAWR
;
A
#
# COMPACT_ATOMS: atom_id res chain seq x y z
N MET A 1 19.91 -11.87 8.41
CA MET A 1 19.63 -10.97 9.56
C MET A 1 18.75 -11.74 10.52
N SER A 2 19.27 -12.07 11.70
CA SER A 2 18.45 -12.61 12.80
C SER A 2 17.47 -11.53 13.25
N ALA A 3 16.25 -11.95 13.61
CA ALA A 3 15.25 -11.05 14.17
C ALA A 3 15.81 -10.34 15.43
N PRO A 4 15.29 -9.15 15.79
CA PRO A 4 15.71 -8.45 16.99
C PRO A 4 15.59 -9.37 18.20
N GLU A 5 16.73 -9.66 18.83
CA GLU A 5 16.74 -10.37 20.10
C GLU A 5 16.26 -9.38 21.15
N TYR A 6 15.03 -9.56 21.64
CA TYR A 6 14.55 -8.86 22.84
C TYR A 6 15.61 -9.02 23.93
N PRO A 7 15.95 -7.97 24.70
CA PRO A 7 17.03 -8.07 25.67
C PRO A 7 16.73 -9.21 26.66
N LEU A 8 17.51 -10.29 26.58
CA LEU A 8 17.83 -11.22 27.68
C LEU A 8 16.65 -11.86 28.43
N SER A 9 15.48 -11.99 27.83
CA SER A 9 14.36 -12.74 28.41
C SER A 9 14.50 -14.24 28.08
N ALA A 10 15.21 -14.97 28.95
CA ALA A 10 15.30 -16.43 28.91
C ALA A 10 14.22 -17.07 29.80
N GLU A 11 13.92 -18.36 29.57
CA GLU A 11 13.08 -19.11 30.49
C GLU A 11 13.74 -19.22 31.86
N VAL A 12 12.94 -19.10 32.91
CA VAL A 12 13.42 -19.23 34.29
C VAL A 12 13.28 -20.68 34.75
N SER A 13 14.35 -21.25 35.30
CA SER A 13 14.35 -22.59 35.87
C SER A 13 13.54 -22.68 37.16
N ALA A 14 12.95 -23.84 37.44
CA ALA A 14 12.29 -24.11 38.72
C ALA A 14 13.31 -24.04 39.87
N GLY A 15 13.12 -23.12 40.82
CA GLY A 15 14.02 -22.92 41.97
C GLY A 15 14.27 -21.46 42.34
N GLN A 16 13.88 -20.51 41.49
CA GLN A 16 13.86 -19.08 41.83
C GLN A 16 12.63 -18.77 42.72
N PRO A 17 12.69 -17.79 43.64
CA PRO A 17 11.58 -17.47 44.56
C PRO A 17 10.30 -17.00 43.85
N THR A 18 10.42 -16.55 42.60
CA THR A 18 9.30 -16.21 41.71
C THR A 18 8.76 -17.49 41.06
N ALA A 19 7.44 -17.63 40.96
CA ALA A 19 6.82 -18.76 40.28
C ALA A 19 7.22 -18.80 38.80
N SER A 20 8.29 -19.54 38.48
CA SER A 20 8.91 -19.59 37.15
C SER A 20 7.92 -19.96 36.04
N ALA A 21 6.94 -20.80 36.35
CA ALA A 21 5.83 -21.13 35.46
C ALA A 21 4.98 -19.90 35.07
N GLN A 22 4.67 -19.02 36.03
CA GLN A 22 3.89 -17.81 35.77
C GLN A 22 4.68 -16.84 34.87
N TYR A 23 5.98 -16.70 35.11
CA TYR A 23 6.85 -15.89 34.27
C TYR A 23 6.95 -16.42 32.84
N ASN A 24 7.18 -17.74 32.67
CA ASN A 24 7.31 -18.35 31.35
C ASN A 24 5.98 -18.30 30.57
N ASN A 25 4.83 -18.43 31.25
CA ASN A 25 3.51 -18.26 30.61
C ASN A 25 3.31 -16.82 30.13
N LEU A 26 3.56 -15.83 30.98
CA LEU A 26 3.46 -14.42 30.60
C LEU A 26 4.38 -14.07 29.42
N ARG A 27 5.58 -14.67 29.37
CA ARG A 27 6.50 -14.52 28.24
C ARG A 27 5.93 -15.11 26.95
N LYS A 28 5.31 -16.29 27.00
CA LYS A 28 4.63 -16.90 25.84
C LYS A 28 3.46 -16.04 25.38
N ASP A 29 2.68 -15.51 26.30
CA ASP A 29 1.58 -14.58 25.99
C ASP A 29 2.09 -13.33 25.27
N ALA A 30 3.22 -12.78 25.71
CA ALA A 30 3.82 -11.58 25.10
C ALA A 30 4.46 -11.84 23.73
N LEU A 31 5.05 -13.02 23.50
CA LEU A 31 5.77 -13.31 22.26
C LEU A 31 4.87 -13.91 21.18
N THR A 32 4.01 -14.86 21.54
CA THR A 32 3.25 -15.71 20.62
C THR A 32 1.75 -15.72 20.91
N LEU A 33 1.26 -14.77 21.72
CA LEU A 33 -0.15 -14.70 22.14
C LEU A 33 -0.63 -16.00 22.82
N GLY A 34 0.28 -16.67 23.54
CA GLY A 34 -0.01 -17.88 24.32
C GLY A 34 0.05 -19.18 23.51
N ALA A 35 0.30 -19.09 22.19
CA ALA A 35 0.48 -20.25 21.33
C ALA A 35 1.87 -20.90 21.52
N SER A 36 1.96 -22.18 21.14
CA SER A 36 3.23 -22.90 21.08
C SER A 36 4.20 -22.20 20.10
N PRO A 37 5.52 -22.18 20.36
CA PRO A 37 6.50 -21.62 19.42
C PRO A 37 6.55 -22.34 18.07
N GLU A 38 6.08 -23.58 18.01
CA GLU A 38 5.99 -24.40 16.81
C GLU A 38 4.81 -23.98 15.90
N ASP A 39 3.71 -23.51 16.50
CA ASP A 39 2.47 -23.17 15.79
C ASP A 39 2.29 -21.67 15.54
N ALA A 40 3.14 -20.82 16.11
CA ALA A 40 3.02 -19.36 15.99
C ALA A 40 4.35 -18.66 15.70
N ARG A 41 4.28 -17.63 14.85
CA ARG A 41 5.38 -16.66 14.71
C ARG A 41 5.32 -15.68 15.86
N THR A 42 6.49 -15.20 16.28
CA THR A 42 6.54 -14.17 17.32
C THR A 42 5.98 -12.85 16.80
N LEU A 43 5.40 -12.02 17.67
CA LEU A 43 4.98 -10.66 17.32
C LEU A 43 6.13 -9.85 16.74
N GLY A 44 7.36 -10.04 17.24
CA GLY A 44 8.56 -9.40 16.68
C GLY A 44 8.80 -9.77 15.21
N GLN A 45 8.63 -11.06 14.85
CA GLN A 45 8.71 -11.51 13.45
C GLN A 45 7.59 -10.91 12.60
N PHE A 46 6.35 -10.90 13.11
CA PHE A 46 5.21 -10.31 12.40
C PHE A 46 5.42 -8.81 12.12
N PHE A 47 5.86 -8.05 13.12
CA PHE A 47 6.07 -6.62 13.00
C PHE A 47 7.41 -6.24 12.34
N THR A 48 8.28 -7.18 11.97
CA THR A 48 9.66 -6.89 11.51
C THR A 48 9.70 -5.87 10.36
N ARG A 49 8.71 -5.89 9.46
CA ARG A 49 8.58 -4.96 8.32
C ARG A 49 7.35 -4.05 8.43
N PHE A 50 6.76 -3.93 9.62
CA PHE A 50 5.57 -3.10 9.82
C PHE A 50 5.84 -1.64 9.45
N ILE A 51 4.94 -1.08 8.65
CA ILE A 51 4.97 0.31 8.22
C ILE A 51 3.53 0.78 7.98
N SER A 52 3.21 1.97 8.48
CA SER A 52 1.89 2.60 8.39
C SER A 52 2.04 4.11 8.35
N GLY A 53 1.18 4.81 7.60
CA GLY A 53 1.20 6.28 7.54
C GLY A 53 2.47 6.90 6.93
N VAL A 54 3.32 6.10 6.26
CA VAL A 54 4.54 6.58 5.60
C VAL A 54 4.26 6.80 4.11
N ARG A 55 4.49 8.03 3.66
CA ARG A 55 4.46 8.45 2.25
C ARG A 55 5.53 9.51 2.04
N LEU A 56 6.36 9.34 1.01
CA LEU A 56 7.33 10.35 0.59
C LEU A 56 6.65 11.41 -0.30
N GLU A 57 6.90 12.67 0.01
CA GLU A 57 6.47 13.83 -0.75
C GLU A 57 7.69 14.68 -1.15
N TYR A 58 7.69 15.15 -2.39
CA TYR A 58 8.68 16.09 -2.89
C TYR A 58 8.27 17.52 -2.54
N LEU A 59 9.16 18.29 -1.90
CA LEU A 59 8.89 19.66 -1.47
C LEU A 59 9.52 20.75 -2.37
N GLY A 60 10.21 20.36 -3.45
CA GLY A 60 11.05 21.28 -4.21
C GLY A 60 12.49 21.35 -3.67
N SER A 61 13.41 21.91 -4.47
CA SER A 61 14.80 22.15 -4.06
C SER A 61 15.52 20.92 -3.49
N ASN A 62 15.30 19.75 -4.08
CA ASN A 62 15.93 18.48 -3.69
C ASN A 62 15.59 18.03 -2.25
N ARG A 63 14.40 18.39 -1.76
CA ARG A 63 13.90 18.02 -0.43
C ARG A 63 12.79 16.98 -0.53
N LEU A 64 12.84 16.03 0.39
CA LEU A 64 11.81 15.02 0.61
C LEU A 64 11.26 15.15 2.03
N ARG A 65 9.97 14.84 2.19
CA ARG A 65 9.25 14.83 3.46
C ARG A 65 8.40 13.58 3.59
N ILE A 66 8.24 13.11 4.82
CA ILE A 66 7.08 12.32 5.22
C ILE A 66 6.12 13.23 5.98
N PRO A 67 4.90 13.48 5.48
CA PRO A 67 3.94 14.33 6.15
C PRO A 67 3.41 13.64 7.41
N PHE A 68 3.23 14.43 8.47
CA PHE A 68 2.54 13.99 9.67
C PHE A 68 1.04 14.28 9.56
N ILE A 69 0.24 13.25 9.83
CA ILE A 69 -1.22 13.34 9.90
C ILE A 69 -1.63 12.76 11.25
N THR A 70 -2.38 13.53 12.04
CA THR A 70 -2.78 13.13 13.41
C THR A 70 -3.61 11.84 13.45
N THR A 71 -4.41 11.57 12.42
CA THR A 71 -5.23 10.36 12.30
C THR A 71 -4.48 9.15 11.71
N ASN A 72 -3.28 9.36 11.15
CA ASN A 72 -2.45 8.30 10.59
C ASN A 72 -0.96 8.68 10.68
N PRO A 73 -0.40 8.75 11.91
CA PRO A 73 0.97 9.19 12.11
C PRO A 73 1.97 8.20 11.48
N PRO A 74 3.07 8.69 10.86
CA PRO A 74 4.09 7.82 10.30
C PRO A 74 4.66 6.90 11.37
N THR A 75 4.43 5.60 11.21
CA THR A 75 4.78 4.57 12.19
C THR A 75 5.44 3.40 11.47
N LEU A 76 6.60 2.96 11.95
CA LEU A 76 7.30 1.83 11.36
C LEU A 76 8.20 1.11 12.35
N MET A 77 8.45 -0.17 12.09
CA MET A 77 9.39 -0.99 12.84
C MET A 77 10.80 -0.89 12.22
N ILE A 78 11.74 -0.33 12.99
CA ILE A 78 13.15 -0.17 12.59
C ILE A 78 14.01 -0.97 13.56
N ALA A 79 14.71 -1.99 13.07
CA ALA A 79 15.59 -2.84 13.89
C ALA A 79 14.93 -3.39 15.19
N GLY A 80 13.62 -3.64 15.17
CA GLY A 80 12.87 -4.14 16.34
C GLY A 80 12.29 -3.08 17.27
N TYR A 81 12.50 -1.81 16.95
CA TYR A 81 11.92 -0.68 17.68
C TYR A 81 10.77 -0.09 16.89
N MET A 82 9.62 0.07 17.55
CA MET A 82 8.47 0.76 16.99
C MET A 82 8.71 2.27 17.09
N CYS A 83 8.97 2.90 15.95
CA CYS A 83 9.15 4.34 15.84
C CYS A 83 7.87 4.99 15.31
N GLN A 84 7.48 6.12 15.89
CA GLN A 84 6.34 6.91 15.46
C GLN A 84 6.71 8.40 15.46
N ALA A 85 6.51 9.07 14.33
CA ALA A 85 6.76 10.49 14.21
C ALA A 85 5.59 11.30 14.78
N GLN A 86 5.90 12.40 15.48
CA GLN A 86 4.92 13.35 16.04
C GLN A 86 4.86 14.67 15.25
N ALA A 87 5.65 14.79 14.19
CA ALA A 87 5.73 15.94 13.29
C ALA A 87 6.24 15.46 11.92
N ASN A 88 6.22 16.35 10.92
CA ASN A 88 6.79 16.05 9.61
C ASN A 88 8.24 15.58 9.74
N VAL A 89 8.59 14.52 9.02
CA VAL A 89 9.97 14.02 8.97
C VAL A 89 10.60 14.51 7.68
N ASP A 90 11.49 15.49 7.79
CA ASP A 90 12.16 16.10 6.66
C ASP A 90 13.54 15.47 6.43
N LEU A 91 13.84 15.16 5.17
CA LEU A 91 15.20 14.86 4.77
C LEU A 91 16.04 16.14 4.94
N PRO A 92 17.22 16.07 5.59
CA PRO A 92 18.13 17.20 5.68
C PRO A 92 18.52 17.74 4.28
N SER A 93 18.92 19.00 4.21
CA SER A 93 19.39 19.60 2.96
C SER A 93 20.77 19.06 2.58
N GLY A 94 21.06 19.00 1.27
CA GLY A 94 22.39 18.64 0.77
C GLY A 94 22.71 17.15 0.83
N CYS A 95 21.71 16.29 1.01
CA CYS A 95 21.90 14.85 1.06
C CYS A 95 22.17 14.18 -0.31
N PHE A 96 21.71 14.81 -1.41
CA PHE A 96 21.97 14.33 -2.76
C PHE A 96 23.21 15.01 -3.35
N SER A 97 24.07 14.24 -4.01
CA SER A 97 25.30 14.76 -4.61
C SER A 97 25.85 13.82 -5.69
N GLY A 98 26.89 14.25 -6.40
CA GLY A 98 27.56 13.42 -7.40
C GLY A 98 26.79 13.29 -8.72
N ALA A 99 27.21 12.32 -9.53
CA ALA A 99 26.64 12.06 -10.85
C ALA A 99 25.20 11.53 -10.76
N ALA A 100 24.51 11.55 -11.91
CA ALA A 100 23.15 11.02 -12.01
C ALA A 100 23.08 9.56 -11.57
N ALA A 101 22.16 9.25 -10.66
CA ALA A 101 22.02 7.93 -10.06
C ALA A 101 20.65 7.74 -9.42
N GLU A 102 20.29 6.48 -9.20
CA GLU A 102 19.19 6.12 -8.30
C GLU A 102 19.65 6.22 -6.84
N TRP A 103 18.80 6.81 -6.01
CA TRP A 103 19.01 7.00 -4.58
C TRP A 103 17.87 6.35 -3.81
N HIS A 104 18.24 5.58 -2.80
CA HIS A 104 17.34 4.89 -1.89
C HIS A 104 17.14 5.71 -0.63
N ILE A 105 15.90 5.82 -0.16
CA ILE A 105 15.51 6.56 1.04
C ILE A 105 15.33 5.58 2.19
N PHE A 106 15.98 5.89 3.31
CA PHE A 106 15.93 5.12 4.54
C PHE A 106 15.30 5.95 5.65
N ALA A 107 14.49 5.31 6.47
CA ALA A 107 14.19 5.79 7.81
C ALA A 107 15.26 5.27 8.77
N ARG A 108 15.87 6.16 9.55
CA ARG A 108 16.84 5.80 10.59
C ARG A 108 16.27 6.04 11.97
N ARG A 109 16.39 5.05 12.85
CA ARG A 109 16.07 5.21 14.27
C ARG A 109 17.16 6.04 14.96
N ASN A 110 16.75 6.97 15.82
CA ASN A 110 17.66 7.65 16.75
C ASN A 110 17.56 7.02 18.15
N PRO A 111 18.63 6.41 18.67
CA PRO A 111 18.63 5.89 20.04
C PRO A 111 18.19 6.96 21.06
N GLY A 112 17.32 6.58 21.98
CA GLY A 112 16.73 7.50 22.97
C GLY A 112 15.54 8.32 22.47
N SER A 113 15.13 8.16 21.20
CA SER A 113 13.92 8.78 20.65
C SER A 113 12.90 7.72 20.23
N THR A 114 11.62 8.08 20.34
CA THR A 114 10.51 7.34 19.73
C THR A 114 10.29 7.71 18.26
N ALA A 115 10.94 8.77 17.78
CA ALA A 115 10.89 9.21 16.38
C ALA A 115 12.06 8.64 15.54
N PHE A 116 12.02 8.91 14.25
CA PHE A 116 13.03 8.52 13.27
C PHE A 116 13.36 9.70 12.35
N THR A 117 14.50 9.62 11.67
CA THR A 117 14.94 10.61 10.67
C THR A 117 14.99 9.98 9.28
N LEU A 118 15.18 10.82 8.25
CA LEU A 118 15.40 10.37 6.89
C LEU A 118 16.88 10.45 6.51
N GLU A 119 17.31 9.46 5.73
CA GLU A 119 18.64 9.39 5.13
C GLU A 119 18.54 8.82 3.72
N VAL A 120 19.60 9.01 2.92
CA VAL A 120 19.67 8.51 1.55
C VAL A 120 21.01 7.85 1.25
N ASN A 121 21.00 6.87 0.34
CA ASN A 121 22.19 6.18 -0.11
C ASN A 121 21.98 5.70 -1.57
N THR A 122 23.05 5.58 -2.35
CA THR A 122 23.00 4.94 -3.68
C THR A 122 22.95 3.41 -3.61
N SER A 123 23.15 2.82 -2.43
CA SER A 123 22.95 1.40 -2.16
C SER A 123 21.58 1.15 -1.52
N PRO A 124 20.82 0.13 -1.96
CA PRO A 124 19.56 -0.27 -1.33
C PRO A 124 19.75 -1.09 -0.04
N VAL A 125 20.99 -1.41 0.33
CA VAL A 125 21.28 -2.27 1.48
C VAL A 125 21.03 -1.53 2.79
N GLU A 126 20.12 -2.05 3.62
CA GLU A 126 19.84 -1.51 4.94
C GLU A 126 21.04 -1.68 5.89
N GLY A 127 21.48 -0.58 6.50
CA GLY A 127 22.45 -0.60 7.59
C GLY A 127 21.82 -0.81 8.96
N THR A 128 22.65 -0.69 10.00
CA THR A 128 22.19 -0.72 11.40
C THR A 128 21.19 0.40 11.65
N ASP A 129 20.11 0.08 12.38
CA ASP A 129 19.05 1.02 12.74
C ASP A 129 18.39 1.73 11.54
N GLN A 130 18.45 1.13 10.35
CA GLN A 130 17.84 1.65 9.13
C GLN A 130 16.74 0.73 8.60
N ARG A 131 15.76 1.34 7.94
CA ARG A 131 14.70 0.69 7.18
C ARG A 131 14.59 1.36 5.83
N LEU A 132 14.70 0.58 4.75
CA LEU A 132 14.48 1.06 3.40
C LEU A 132 12.98 1.36 3.21
N ILE A 133 12.65 2.59 2.80
CA ILE A 133 11.25 3.06 2.70
C ILE A 133 10.89 3.63 1.32
N GLY A 134 11.87 3.82 0.43
CA GLY A 134 11.58 4.34 -0.90
C GLY A 134 12.82 4.53 -1.79
N GLN A 135 12.59 5.12 -2.95
CA GLN A 135 13.61 5.50 -3.93
C GLN A 135 13.26 6.80 -4.64
N CYS A 136 14.27 7.42 -5.26
CA CYS A 136 14.15 8.53 -6.19
C CYS A 136 15.35 8.57 -7.14
N TYR A 137 15.24 9.33 -8.23
CA TYR A 137 16.30 9.55 -9.21
C TYR A 137 16.87 10.97 -9.10
N TRP A 138 18.19 11.05 -8.98
CA TRP A 138 18.98 12.28 -9.02
C TRP A 138 19.62 12.42 -10.40
N ASP A 139 19.47 13.58 -11.05
CA ASP A 139 20.00 13.80 -12.41
C ASP A 139 21.43 14.38 -12.45
N GLY A 140 22.06 14.61 -11.29
CA GLY A 140 23.33 15.32 -11.17
C GLY A 140 23.19 16.75 -10.65
N SER A 141 21.99 17.33 -10.68
CA SER A 141 21.69 18.71 -10.28
C SER A 141 20.37 18.86 -9.51
N SER A 142 19.39 18.02 -9.81
CA SER A 142 18.06 18.05 -9.24
C SER A 142 17.44 16.66 -9.05
N LEU A 143 16.49 16.56 -8.12
CA LEU A 143 15.64 15.38 -7.99
C LEU A 143 14.54 15.41 -9.05
N ASN A 144 14.38 14.28 -9.74
CA ASN A 144 13.21 14.08 -10.58
C ASN A 144 11.99 13.78 -9.69
N ALA A 145 11.08 14.76 -9.54
CA ALA A 145 9.90 14.64 -8.69
C ALA A 145 9.03 13.40 -9.02
N SER A 146 8.90 13.03 -10.30
CA SER A 146 8.10 11.89 -10.75
C SER A 146 8.72 10.54 -10.43
N SER A 147 9.99 10.51 -10.02
CA SER A 147 10.71 9.28 -9.64
C SER A 147 10.62 8.96 -8.15
N VAL A 148 10.07 9.87 -7.33
CA VAL A 148 9.93 9.68 -5.88
C VAL A 148 8.88 8.61 -5.61
N HIS A 149 9.32 7.50 -5.04
CA HIS A 149 8.48 6.34 -4.77
C HIS A 149 8.65 5.87 -3.33
N THR A 150 7.54 5.49 -2.68
CA THR A 150 7.55 4.95 -1.31
C THR A 150 7.23 3.47 -1.35
N TYR A 151 8.10 2.63 -0.79
CA TYR A 151 7.93 1.17 -0.75
C TYR A 151 6.90 0.69 0.28
N SER A 152 6.29 1.59 1.04
CA SER A 152 5.20 1.29 1.98
C SER A 152 3.81 1.56 1.43
N ALA A 153 3.70 1.94 0.17
CA ALA A 153 2.43 1.80 -0.51
C ALA A 153 2.20 0.30 -0.71
N GLN A 154 1.45 -0.32 0.20
CA GLN A 154 0.41 -1.21 -0.30
C GLN A 154 -0.21 -0.41 -1.46
N GLY A 155 -0.12 -0.94 -2.68
CA GLY A 155 -0.82 -0.33 -3.81
C GLY A 155 -2.31 -0.22 -3.48
N LEU A 156 -3.13 0.12 -4.46
CA LEU A 156 -4.54 -0.25 -4.32
C LEU A 156 -4.57 -1.75 -4.00
N GLY A 157 -5.07 -2.12 -2.82
CA GLY A 157 -5.08 -3.52 -2.38
C GLY A 157 -5.84 -4.38 -3.37
N LEU A 158 -5.87 -5.71 -3.18
CA LEU A 158 -6.84 -6.49 -3.93
C LEU A 158 -8.25 -5.92 -3.66
N PRO A 159 -9.12 -5.85 -4.67
CA PRO A 159 -10.48 -5.37 -4.47
C PRO A 159 -11.22 -6.27 -3.48
N ASP A 160 -12.00 -5.65 -2.60
CA ASP A 160 -12.88 -6.37 -1.66
C ASP A 160 -14.02 -7.07 -2.41
N PHE A 161 -14.39 -6.57 -3.59
CA PHE A 161 -15.31 -7.20 -4.52
C PHE A 161 -14.75 -7.20 -5.94
N ASP A 162 -14.79 -8.37 -6.59
CA ASP A 162 -14.41 -8.53 -7.99
C ASP A 162 -15.47 -9.37 -8.72
N SER A 163 -16.04 -8.83 -9.79
CA SER A 163 -17.08 -9.54 -10.55
C SER A 163 -16.54 -10.66 -11.44
N GLY A 164 -15.22 -10.72 -11.67
CA GLY A 164 -14.66 -11.39 -12.84
C GLY A 164 -15.06 -10.67 -14.15
N TRP A 165 -14.58 -11.19 -15.28
CA TRP A 165 -14.98 -10.70 -16.61
C TRP A 165 -16.35 -11.26 -17.00
N PHE A 166 -17.25 -10.39 -17.43
CA PHE A 166 -18.58 -10.77 -17.92
C PHE A 166 -18.92 -10.05 -19.23
N ALA A 167 -19.64 -10.73 -20.11
CA ALA A 167 -20.02 -10.20 -21.41
C ALA A 167 -21.00 -9.03 -21.28
N VAL A 168 -20.81 -8.01 -22.11
CA VAL A 168 -21.65 -6.82 -22.18
C VAL A 168 -21.97 -6.41 -23.62
N GLY A 169 -23.11 -5.75 -23.78
CA GLY A 169 -23.58 -5.18 -25.05
C GLY A 169 -24.26 -3.83 -24.82
N ASP A 170 -24.40 -3.05 -25.89
CA ASP A 170 -25.07 -1.75 -25.86
C ASP A 170 -26.52 -1.85 -25.33
N GLY A 171 -26.97 -0.79 -24.65
CA GLY A 171 -28.28 -0.70 -24.01
C GLY A 171 -28.49 -1.58 -22.77
N GLY A 172 -27.49 -2.35 -22.34
CA GLY A 172 -27.57 -3.19 -21.14
C GLY A 172 -27.43 -2.42 -19.81
N LEU A 173 -28.18 -2.85 -18.79
CA LEU A 173 -27.98 -2.47 -17.40
C LEU A 173 -27.48 -3.67 -16.60
N TYR A 174 -26.31 -3.52 -15.97
CA TYR A 174 -25.65 -4.59 -15.22
C TYR A 174 -25.57 -4.23 -13.74
N THR A 175 -26.33 -4.98 -12.93
CA THR A 175 -26.32 -4.87 -11.46
C THR A 175 -25.51 -6.01 -10.86
N ARG A 176 -24.65 -5.71 -9.89
CA ARG A 176 -23.89 -6.69 -9.12
C ARG A 176 -24.01 -6.41 -7.63
N SER A 177 -24.47 -7.41 -6.86
CA SER A 177 -24.36 -7.36 -5.40
C SER A 177 -22.91 -7.56 -4.99
N HIS A 178 -22.40 -6.67 -4.13
CA HIS A 178 -21.00 -6.71 -3.69
C HIS A 178 -20.82 -7.24 -2.26
N ASN A 179 -21.89 -7.34 -1.47
CA ASN A 179 -21.88 -7.87 -0.10
C ASN A 179 -20.83 -7.23 0.82
N LEU A 180 -20.52 -5.95 0.63
CA LEU A 180 -19.48 -5.25 1.39
C LEU A 180 -19.98 -4.69 2.73
N GLY A 181 -21.29 -4.74 3.00
CA GLY A 181 -21.92 -4.25 4.23
C GLY A 181 -22.01 -2.73 4.34
N GLN A 182 -21.42 -2.00 3.38
CA GLN A 182 -21.46 -0.55 3.26
C GLN A 182 -21.21 -0.15 1.79
N ALA A 183 -21.47 1.11 1.46
CA ALA A 183 -21.17 1.64 0.13
C ALA A 183 -19.66 1.65 -0.11
N PRO A 184 -19.16 1.11 -1.23
CA PRO A 184 -17.75 1.18 -1.59
C PRO A 184 -17.23 2.62 -1.66
N ARG A 185 -15.99 2.85 -1.26
CA ARG A 185 -15.31 4.16 -1.40
C ARG A 185 -14.70 4.36 -2.79
N LEU A 186 -14.42 3.25 -3.47
CA LEU A 186 -13.90 3.25 -4.83
C LEU A 186 -14.52 2.09 -5.61
N VAL A 187 -14.98 2.38 -6.82
CA VAL A 187 -15.38 1.38 -7.80
C VAL A 187 -14.70 1.70 -9.13
N ILE A 188 -14.11 0.67 -9.74
CA ILE A 188 -13.46 0.74 -11.05
C ILE A 188 -14.19 -0.22 -12.00
N LEU A 189 -14.52 0.28 -13.18
CA LEU A 189 -15.08 -0.51 -14.28
C LEU A 189 -14.06 -0.59 -15.42
N LEU A 190 -13.61 -1.80 -15.73
CA LEU A 190 -12.65 -2.07 -16.80
C LEU A 190 -13.34 -2.75 -17.99
N HIS A 191 -12.87 -2.45 -19.21
CA HIS A 191 -13.29 -3.10 -20.44
C HIS A 191 -12.16 -3.91 -21.08
N ALA A 192 -12.48 -5.09 -21.60
CA ALA A 192 -11.63 -5.95 -22.42
C ALA A 192 -12.37 -6.45 -23.68
N ASN A 193 -11.61 -6.86 -24.69
CA ASN A 193 -12.16 -7.44 -25.92
C ASN A 193 -12.41 -8.96 -25.80
N THR A 194 -11.92 -9.59 -24.72
CA THR A 194 -12.03 -11.03 -24.47
C THR A 194 -12.44 -11.27 -23.02
N SER A 195 -13.00 -12.46 -22.72
CA SER A 195 -13.35 -12.88 -21.36
C SER A 195 -12.15 -13.26 -20.51
N THR A 196 -10.97 -13.42 -21.11
CA THR A 196 -9.74 -13.84 -20.45
C THR A 196 -8.56 -13.03 -21.00
N PRO A 197 -8.52 -11.71 -20.76
CA PRO A 197 -7.42 -10.88 -21.24
C PRO A 197 -6.11 -11.30 -20.59
N ASN A 198 -5.06 -11.40 -21.41
CA ASN A 198 -3.71 -11.69 -20.98
C ASN A 198 -3.08 -10.46 -20.31
N PRO A 199 -1.98 -10.61 -19.54
CA PRO A 199 -1.30 -9.48 -18.90
C PRO A 199 -0.81 -8.36 -19.85
N ASN A 200 -0.65 -8.68 -21.13
CA ASN A 200 -0.23 -7.71 -22.17
C ASN A 200 -1.42 -7.09 -22.91
N ASP A 201 -2.65 -7.53 -22.66
CA ASP A 201 -3.82 -6.97 -23.30
C ASP A 201 -4.20 -5.64 -22.66
N GLU A 202 -4.55 -4.66 -23.49
CA GLU A 202 -5.01 -3.37 -22.99
C GLU A 202 -6.35 -3.53 -22.26
N LEU A 203 -6.38 -3.12 -20.99
CA LEU A 203 -7.61 -2.90 -20.25
C LEU A 203 -7.93 -1.41 -20.26
N ALA A 204 -9.11 -1.06 -20.74
CA ALA A 204 -9.51 0.33 -20.85
C ALA A 204 -10.50 0.68 -19.72
N LEU A 205 -10.24 1.79 -19.03
CA LEU A 205 -11.15 2.30 -17.99
C LEU A 205 -12.43 2.83 -18.63
N VAL A 206 -13.58 2.39 -18.12
CA VAL A 206 -14.89 2.85 -18.57
C VAL A 206 -15.35 3.96 -17.65
N ASN A 207 -15.27 5.20 -18.13
CA ASN A 207 -15.80 6.37 -17.41
C ASN A 207 -17.11 6.87 -18.04
N THR A 208 -17.23 6.76 -19.36
CA THR A 208 -18.36 7.30 -20.14
C THR A 208 -18.70 6.36 -21.29
N VAL A 209 -19.97 6.34 -21.68
CA VAL A 209 -20.51 5.48 -22.76
C VAL A 209 -21.37 6.27 -23.77
N GLY A 210 -21.06 7.55 -24.00
CA GLY A 210 -21.83 8.36 -24.97
C GLY A 210 -21.28 9.76 -25.24
N ILE A 211 -21.58 10.26 -26.46
CA ILE A 211 -21.09 11.54 -26.99
C ILE A 211 -21.85 12.77 -26.48
N THR A 212 -23.15 12.65 -26.17
CA THR A 212 -24.01 13.83 -26.01
C THR A 212 -23.80 14.53 -24.67
N TYR A 213 -23.44 13.79 -23.61
CA TYR A 213 -23.30 14.36 -22.26
C TYR A 213 -22.11 13.83 -21.45
N GLY A 214 -21.31 12.88 -21.96
CA GLY A 214 -20.18 12.33 -21.19
C GLY A 214 -20.57 11.89 -19.78
N VAL A 215 -21.76 11.28 -19.65
CA VAL A 215 -22.31 10.90 -18.33
C VAL A 215 -21.61 9.65 -17.82
N SER A 216 -21.34 9.65 -16.52
CA SER A 216 -20.82 8.46 -15.85
C SER A 216 -21.82 7.31 -15.98
N CYS A 217 -21.31 6.14 -16.32
CA CYS A 217 -22.09 4.91 -16.43
C CYS A 217 -22.16 4.12 -15.13
N LEU A 218 -21.55 4.62 -14.04
CA LEU A 218 -21.31 3.86 -12.83
C LEU A 218 -21.99 4.53 -11.63
N GLY A 219 -22.73 3.73 -10.85
CA GLY A 219 -23.29 4.15 -9.57
C GLY A 219 -23.23 2.98 -8.59
N TRP A 220 -23.29 3.25 -7.30
CA TRP A 220 -23.30 2.22 -6.26
C TRP A 220 -23.97 2.71 -4.99
N ASP A 221 -24.48 1.76 -4.20
CA ASP A 221 -25.01 1.98 -2.87
C ASP A 221 -24.41 0.98 -1.88
N SER A 222 -25.06 0.76 -0.73
CA SER A 222 -24.58 -0.19 0.30
C SER A 222 -24.67 -1.66 -0.08
N THR A 223 -25.33 -1.99 -1.19
CA THR A 223 -25.68 -3.36 -1.58
C THR A 223 -25.21 -3.70 -2.98
N ASN A 224 -25.37 -2.78 -3.94
CA ASN A 224 -25.14 -3.03 -5.35
C ASN A 224 -24.24 -1.99 -6.01
N ILE A 225 -23.55 -2.47 -7.04
CA ILE A 225 -22.92 -1.65 -8.09
C ILE A 225 -23.78 -1.75 -9.34
N TYR A 226 -24.03 -0.62 -9.97
CA TYR A 226 -24.81 -0.44 -11.18
C TYR A 226 -23.90 0.08 -12.29
N ALA A 227 -23.84 -0.64 -13.40
CA ALA A 227 -23.12 -0.21 -14.61
C ALA A 227 -24.09 -0.19 -15.80
N HIS A 228 -24.26 0.98 -16.42
CA HIS A 228 -25.23 1.20 -17.49
C HIS A 228 -24.53 1.46 -18.82
N CYS A 229 -24.83 0.67 -19.84
CA CYS A 229 -24.33 0.89 -21.19
C CYS A 229 -25.05 2.07 -21.87
N GLY A 230 -24.34 2.69 -22.80
CA GLY A 230 -24.96 3.56 -23.78
C GLY A 230 -25.73 2.75 -24.82
N SER A 231 -26.68 3.37 -25.50
CA SER A 231 -27.54 2.73 -26.51
C SER A 231 -26.93 2.69 -27.92
N PHE A 232 -25.70 3.17 -28.11
CA PHE A 232 -25.08 3.27 -29.43
C PHE A 232 -24.16 2.06 -29.70
N THR A 233 -24.39 1.36 -30.80
CA THR A 233 -23.68 0.12 -31.16
C THR A 233 -22.17 0.28 -31.40
N GLY A 234 -21.67 1.50 -31.64
CA GLY A 234 -20.24 1.76 -31.81
C GLY A 234 -19.46 2.10 -30.53
N TYR A 235 -20.14 2.42 -29.41
CA TYR A 235 -19.49 2.86 -28.16
C TYR A 235 -20.34 2.67 -26.88
N GLY A 236 -21.36 1.82 -26.92
CA GLY A 236 -22.29 1.58 -25.82
C GLY A 236 -21.66 0.89 -24.60
N THR A 237 -20.55 0.16 -24.75
CA THR A 237 -19.85 -0.50 -23.65
C THR A 237 -18.56 0.20 -23.25
N ILE A 238 -17.99 1.04 -24.11
CA ILE A 238 -16.90 1.94 -23.76
C ILE A 238 -16.79 3.06 -24.78
N MET A 239 -16.53 4.26 -24.28
CA MET A 239 -16.11 5.40 -25.10
C MET A 239 -14.93 6.10 -24.44
N SER A 240 -13.75 5.99 -25.04
CA SER A 240 -12.52 6.66 -24.61
C SER A 240 -11.65 6.98 -25.82
N THR A 241 -10.62 7.82 -25.64
CA THR A 241 -9.62 8.11 -26.69
C THR A 241 -8.78 6.89 -27.07
N ARG A 242 -8.82 5.83 -26.27
CA ARG A 242 -8.08 4.58 -26.48
C ARG A 242 -8.95 3.50 -27.14
N ARG A 243 -10.25 3.48 -26.85
CA ARG A 243 -11.18 2.43 -27.27
C ARG A 243 -12.62 2.91 -27.33
N ASN A 244 -13.33 2.46 -28.36
CA ASN A 244 -14.76 2.58 -28.55
C ASN A 244 -15.35 1.22 -28.96
N SER A 245 -16.39 0.75 -28.25
CA SER A 245 -17.07 -0.50 -28.58
C SER A 245 -18.52 -0.50 -28.09
N GLY A 246 -19.42 -1.16 -28.82
CA GLY A 246 -20.78 -1.49 -28.35
C GLY A 246 -20.91 -2.90 -27.77
N SER A 247 -19.83 -3.68 -27.73
CA SER A 247 -19.80 -5.00 -27.09
C SER A 247 -18.43 -5.30 -26.50
N GLY A 248 -18.37 -6.26 -25.58
CA GLY A 248 -17.10 -6.71 -25.01
C GLY A 248 -17.28 -7.38 -23.67
N PHE A 249 -16.28 -7.23 -22.81
CA PHE A 249 -16.31 -7.77 -21.46
C PHE A 249 -16.00 -6.67 -20.46
N TRP A 250 -16.80 -6.61 -19.40
CA TRP A 250 -16.59 -5.73 -18.27
C TRP A 250 -16.08 -6.51 -17.06
N ARG A 251 -15.29 -5.83 -16.21
CA ARG A 251 -14.93 -6.29 -14.87
C ARG A 251 -15.11 -5.14 -13.89
N LEU A 252 -15.90 -5.38 -12.84
CA LEU A 252 -16.13 -4.46 -11.74
C LEU A 252 -15.22 -4.84 -10.58
N GLN A 253 -14.51 -3.85 -10.07
CA GLN A 253 -13.68 -3.98 -8.88
C GLN A 253 -14.06 -2.88 -7.89
N ALA A 254 -14.23 -3.23 -6.62
CA ALA A 254 -14.61 -2.27 -5.60
C ALA A 254 -13.82 -2.45 -4.29
N TRP A 255 -13.58 -1.32 -3.62
CA TRP A 255 -12.85 -1.22 -2.36
C TRP A 255 -13.69 -0.48 -1.31
N ARG A 256 -13.62 -0.97 -0.08
CA ARG A 256 -14.30 -0.38 1.10
C ARG A 256 -13.70 0.94 1.57
#